data_AF-A0A7K2XJG9-F1
#
_entry.id   AF-A0A7K2XJG9-F1
#
_cell.length_a   1.000
_cell.length_b   1.000
_cell.length_c   1.000
_cell.angle_alpha   90.00
_cell.angle_beta   90.00
_cell.angle_gamma   90.00
#
_symmetry.space_group_name_H-M   'P 1'
#
loop_
_entity.id
_entity.type
_entity.pdbx_description
1 polymer ?
#
loop_
_entity_poly.entity_id
_entity_poly.type
_entity_poly.pdbx_seq_one_letter_code
_entity_poly.pdbx_strand_id
1 'polypeptide(L)' 'MDEVEVVVAHSERATLRVGDVFLKVDADRARIDAEVEAMSLAPVPTPEVLWRKPPVLAIAALP' A
#
# COMPACT_ATOMS: atom_id res chain seq x y z
N MET A 1 -17.93 -2.78 -11.64
CA MET A 1 -17.70 -2.05 -10.38
C MET A 1 -16.61 -2.82 -9.69
N ASP A 2 -15.53 -2.15 -9.33
CA ASP A 2 -14.40 -2.84 -8.70
C ASP A 2 -14.78 -3.26 -7.29
N GLU A 3 -14.63 -4.55 -6.99
CA GLU A 3 -14.90 -5.08 -5.67
C GLU A 3 -13.86 -4.55 -4.67
N VAL A 4 -14.34 -4.22 -3.48
CA VAL A 4 -13.48 -3.80 -2.37
C VAL A 4 -13.29 -5.00 -1.45
N GLU A 5 -12.06 -5.52 -1.43
CA GLU A 5 -11.68 -6.64 -0.59
C GLU A 5 -10.80 -6.17 0.56
N VAL A 6 -11.08 -6.64 1.78
CA VAL A 6 -10.18 -6.48 2.92
C VAL A 6 -9.22 -7.67 2.93
N VAL A 7 -8.00 -7.45 2.44
CA VAL A 7 -6.96 -8.49 2.32
C VAL A 7 -6.37 -8.82 3.70
N VAL A 8 -6.09 -7.78 4.48
CA VAL A 8 -5.62 -7.91 5.87
C VAL A 8 -6.23 -6.79 6.70
N ALA A 9 -6.67 -7.09 7.92
CA ALA A 9 -7.07 -6.09 8.89
C ALA A 9 -6.64 -6.48 10.30
N HIS A 10 -5.97 -5.56 10.98
CA HIS A 10 -5.72 -5.62 12.42
C HIS A 10 -5.72 -4.21 13.01
N SER A 11 -5.55 -4.11 14.33
CA SER A 11 -5.68 -2.85 15.07
C SER A 11 -4.72 -1.74 14.65
N GLU A 12 -3.55 -2.09 14.11
CA GLU A 12 -2.53 -1.10 13.73
C GLU A 12 -2.59 -0.69 12.25
N ARG A 13 -3.00 -1.61 11.36
CA ARG A 13 -3.01 -1.39 9.90
C ARG A 13 -4.00 -2.30 9.20
N ALA A 14 -4.41 -1.88 8.02
CA ALA A 14 -5.24 -2.67 7.13
C ALA A 14 -4.78 -2.51 5.68
N THR A 15 -4.98 -3.54 4.88
CA THR A 15 -4.78 -3.51 3.44
C THR A 15 -6.10 -3.82 2.76
N LEU A 16 -6.54 -2.91 1.89
CA LEU A 16 -7.67 -3.14 1.00
C LEU A 16 -7.16 -3.39 -0.41
N ARG A 17 -7.88 -4.20 -1.19
CA ARG A 17 -7.73 -4.31 -2.64
C ARG A 17 -8.97 -3.73 -3.31
N VAL A 18 -8.77 -2.89 -4.30
CA VAL A 18 -9.83 -2.33 -5.15
C VAL A 18 -9.39 -2.52 -6.61
N GLY A 19 -9.92 -3.54 -7.27
CA GLY A 19 -9.43 -3.97 -8.58
C GLY A 19 -7.94 -4.32 -8.53
N ASP A 20 -7.12 -3.59 -9.28
CA ASP A 20 -5.65 -3.76 -9.33
C ASP A 20 -4.89 -2.75 -8.46
N VAL A 21 -5.56 -2.14 -7.49
CA VAL A 21 -4.96 -1.20 -6.54
C VAL A 21 -4.99 -1.78 -5.13
N PHE A 22 -3.86 -1.71 -4.43
CA PHE A 22 -3.78 -1.99 -3.01
C PHE A 22 -3.69 -0.68 -2.23
N LEU A 23 -4.53 -0.54 -1.21
CA LEU A 23 -4.54 0.57 -0.26
C LEU A 23 -4.01 0.08 1.08
N LYS A 24 -2.81 0.52 1.45
CA LYS A 24 -2.22 0.25 2.75
C LYS A 24 -2.53 1.40 3.70
N VAL A 25 -3.31 1.13 4.74
CA VAL A 25 -3.68 2.08 5.79
C VAL A 25 -2.85 1.78 7.02
N ASP A 26 -2.01 2.72 7.45
CA ASP A 26 -1.21 2.60 8.68
C ASP A 26 -1.29 3.91 9.48
N ALA A 27 -1.58 3.83 10.77
CA ALA A 27 -1.67 4.98 11.66
C ALA A 27 -0.29 5.64 11.90
N ASP A 28 0.79 4.88 11.72
CA ASP A 28 2.16 5.35 11.85
C ASP A 28 2.74 5.77 10.48
N ARG A 29 2.77 7.08 10.25
CA ARG A 29 3.31 7.67 9.02
C ARG A 29 4.75 7.23 8.74
N ALA A 30 5.58 7.04 9.76
CA ALA A 30 6.99 6.71 9.59
C ALA A 30 7.18 5.32 8.95
N ARG A 31 6.26 4.38 9.21
CA ARG A 31 6.27 3.04 8.59
C ARG A 31 6.00 3.12 7.09
N ILE A 32 5.06 3.98 6.68
CA ILE A 32 4.77 4.22 5.26
C ILE A 32 5.94 4.94 4.57
N ASP A 33 6.55 5.94 5.21
CA ASP A 33 7.77 6.60 4.71
C ASP A 33 8.87 5.56 4.42
N ALA A 34 9.19 4.74 5.41
CA ALA A 34 10.23 3.72 5.31
C ALA A 34 9.91 2.66 4.25
N GLU A 35 8.64 2.26 4.10
CA GLU A 35 8.25 1.31 3.06
C GLU A 35 8.49 1.85 1.65
N VAL A 36 8.09 3.11 1.38
CA VAL A 36 8.29 3.73 0.07
C VAL A 36 9.78 3.91 -0.24
N GLU A 37 10.58 4.30 0.75
CA GLU A 37 12.03 4.38 0.61
C GLU A 37 12.62 2.99 0.30
N ALA A 38 12.25 1.96 1.06
CA ALA A 38 12.71 0.59 0.82
C ALA A 38 12.31 0.08 -0.58
N MET A 39 11.10 0.39 -1.06
CA MET A 39 10.66 0.04 -2.41
C MET A 39 11.52 0.68 -3.50
N SER A 40 12.00 1.91 -3.27
CA SER A 40 12.87 2.63 -4.23
C SER A 40 14.30 2.08 -4.29
N LEU A 41 14.74 1.39 -3.23
CA LEU A 41 16.09 0.83 -3.11
C LEU A 41 16.15 -0.66 -3.45
N ALA A 42 15.01 -1.32 -3.59
CA ALA A 42 14.95 -2.77 -3.75
C ALA A 42 15.53 -3.21 -5.12
N PRO A 43 16.38 -4.26 -5.17
CA PRO A 43 16.95 -4.78 -6.42
C PRO A 43 16.00 -5.73 -7.15
N VAL A 44 14.69 -5.54 -6.99
CA VAL A 44 13.62 -6.35 -7.56
C VAL A 44 12.47 -5.43 -7.99
N PRO A 45 11.59 -5.85 -8.92
CA PRO A 45 10.41 -5.06 -9.25
C PRO A 45 9.56 -4.77 -8.01
N THR A 46 9.24 -3.50 -7.81
CA THR A 46 8.33 -3.05 -6.74
C THR A 46 7.05 -2.46 -7.34
N PRO A 47 5.93 -2.53 -6.61
CA PRO A 47 4.69 -1.88 -7.02
C PRO A 47 4.87 -0.40 -7.37
N GLU A 48 4.18 0.09 -8.40
CA GLU A 48 4.11 1.52 -8.66
C GLU A 48 3.36 2.22 -7.52
N VAL A 49 3.93 3.29 -6.97
CA VAL A 49 3.24 4.16 -6.00
C VAL A 49 2.34 5.12 -6.77
N LEU A 50 1.03 4.89 -6.70
CA LEU A 50 0.02 5.70 -7.40
C LEU A 50 -0.21 7.04 -6.70
N TRP A 51 -0.32 7.00 -5.37
CA TRP A 51 -0.39 8.19 -4.54
C TRP A 51 -0.06 7.87 -3.10
N ARG A 52 0.33 8.92 -2.37
CA ARG A 52 0.62 8.84 -0.95
C ARG A 52 -0.02 9.99 -0.21
N LYS A 53 -0.99 9.67 0.65
CA LYS A 53 -1.69 10.64 1.49
C LYS A 53 -1.93 10.01 2.86
N PRO A 54 -1.13 10.34 3.89
CA PRO A 54 -1.28 9.77 5.23
C PRO A 54 -2.75 9.83 5.70
N PRO A 55 -3.30 8.73 6.25
CA PRO A 55 -2.61 7.49 6.66
C PRO A 55 -2.50 6.40 5.55
N VAL A 56 -2.72 6.74 4.28
CA VAL A 56 -2.86 5.76 3.20
C VAL A 56 -1.76 5.86 2.15
N LEU A 57 -1.24 4.70 1.76
CA LEU A 57 -0.38 4.49 0.60
C LEU A 57 -1.15 3.65 -0.43
N ALA A 58 -1.24 4.14 -1.66
CA ALA A 58 -1.81 3.38 -2.77
C ALA A 58 -0.73 2.90 -3.71
N ILE A 59 -0.77 1.60 -4.02
CA ILE A 59 0.17 0.94 -4.91
C ILE A 59 -0.55 0.09 -5.95
N ALA A 60 0.02 -0.03 -7.14
CA ALA A 60 -0.48 -0.93 -8.17
C ALA A 60 -0.22 -2.41 -7.81
N ALA A 61 -1.08 -3.31 -8.26
CA ALA A 61 -0.77 -4.74 -8.26
C ALA A 61 0.45 -5.01 -9.15
N LEU A 62 1.30 -5.94 -8.72
CA LEU A 62 2.31 -6.51 -9.61
C LEU A 62 1.67 -7.57 -10.52
N PRO A 63 2.20 -7.78 -11.74
CA PRO A 63 1.79 -8.88 -12.61
C PRO A 63 2.01 -10.28 -12.02
#